data_AF-A0A2Z6AUH0-F1
#
_entry.id   AF-A0A2Z6AUH0-F1
#
_cell.length_a   1.000
_cell.length_b   1.000
_cell.length_c   1.000
_cell.angle_alpha   90.00
_cell.angle_beta   90.00
_cell.angle_gamma   90.00
#
_symmetry.space_group_name_H-M   'P 1'
#
loop_
_entity.id
_entity.type
_entity.pdbx_description
1 polymer ?
#
loop_
_entity_poly.entity_id
_entity_poly.type
_entity_poly.pdbx_seq_one_letter_code
_entity_poly.pdbx_strand_id
1 'polypeptide(L)'
;MEKKVADLLELYAVGKTNLFFIHNKNEKRVIEAMRHALAEHPDFAPNDIDIQDIYALSLNSLPPRYVQQGTIVLREPVRPDVINDAVREAIETVRTRPNYTPDE
;
A
#
# COMPACT_ATOMS: atom_id res chain seq x y z
N MET A 1 -9.60 21.95 4.14
CA MET A 1 -9.47 20.51 4.44
C MET A 1 -10.85 19.87 4.61
N GLU A 2 -11.74 20.44 5.43
CA GLU A 2 -13.09 19.92 5.68
C GLU A 2 -13.95 19.77 4.42
N LYS A 3 -13.96 20.78 3.53
CA LYS A 3 -14.69 20.69 2.26
C LYS A 3 -14.25 19.51 1.39
N LYS A 4 -12.94 19.28 1.27
CA LYS A 4 -12.38 18.19 0.46
C LYS A 4 -12.75 16.80 1.03
N VAL A 5 -12.84 16.68 2.36
CA VAL A 5 -13.30 15.44 3.01
C VAL A 5 -14.81 15.26 2.78
N ALA A 6 -15.61 16.32 2.86
CA ALA A 6 -17.04 16.25 2.54
C ALA A 6 -17.29 15.81 1.09
N ASP A 7 -16.56 16.40 0.13
CA ASP A 7 -16.64 16.04 -1.28
C ASP A 7 -16.28 14.55 -1.49
N LEU A 8 -15.28 14.03 -0.77
CA LEU A 8 -14.91 12.61 -0.82
C LEU A 8 -15.98 11.72 -0.17
N LEU A 9 -16.58 12.13 0.95
CA LEU A 9 -17.66 11.37 1.57
C LEU A 9 -18.86 11.24 0.63
N GLU A 10 -19.19 12.30 -0.12
CA GLU A 10 -20.25 12.25 -1.13
C GLU A 10 -19.90 11.34 -2.31
N LEU A 11 -18.68 11.46 -2.84
CA LEU A 11 -18.20 10.63 -3.96
C LEU A 11 -18.23 9.12 -3.64
N TYR A 12 -17.95 8.75 -2.40
CA TYR A 12 -17.90 7.34 -1.96
C TYR A 12 -19.25 6.83 -1.40
N ALA A 13 -20.33 7.60 -1.53
CA ALA A 13 -21.66 7.19 -1.10
C ALA A 13 -22.34 6.28 -2.13
N VAL A 14 -22.80 5.11 -1.68
CA VAL A 14 -23.66 4.21 -2.46
C VAL A 14 -24.97 4.05 -1.69
N GLY A 15 -26.01 4.77 -2.15
CA GLY A 15 -27.28 4.86 -1.43
C GLY A 15 -27.12 5.53 -0.07
N LYS A 16 -27.43 4.80 1.01
CA LYS A 16 -27.26 5.28 2.41
C LYS A 16 -25.93 4.86 3.04
N THR A 17 -25.09 4.12 2.31
CA THR A 17 -23.86 3.54 2.82
C THR A 17 -22.66 4.33 2.30
N ASN A 18 -21.74 4.69 3.19
CA ASN A 18 -20.51 5.39 2.83
C ASN A 18 -19.33 4.40 2.83
N LEU A 19 -18.58 4.35 1.73
CA LEU A 19 -17.45 3.43 1.54
C LEU A 19 -16.09 4.08 1.84
N PHE A 20 -16.03 5.38 2.14
CA PHE A 20 -14.81 6.18 2.27
C PHE A 20 -13.82 5.62 3.30
N PHE A 21 -14.31 5.01 4.37
CA PHE A 21 -13.45 4.48 5.44
C PHE A 21 -13.06 3.00 5.25
N ILE A 22 -13.50 2.36 4.16
CA ILE A 22 -13.11 1.00 3.84
C ILE A 22 -11.74 1.01 3.18
N HIS A 23 -10.78 0.32 3.80
CA HIS A 23 -9.39 0.28 3.34
C HIS A 23 -8.79 -1.11 3.53
N ASN A 24 -7.74 -1.42 2.78
CA ASN A 24 -7.03 -2.68 2.93
C ASN A 24 -6.08 -2.58 4.14
N LYS A 25 -6.19 -3.51 5.08
CA LYS A 25 -5.34 -3.53 6.29
C LYS A 25 -3.85 -3.67 5.99
N ASN A 26 -3.51 -4.30 4.87
CA ASN A 26 -2.12 -4.53 4.51
C ASN A 26 -1.43 -3.22 4.14
N GLU A 27 -2.16 -2.17 3.75
CA GLU A 27 -1.61 -0.86 3.36
C GLU A 27 -0.63 -0.32 4.40
N LYS A 28 -1.06 -0.22 5.65
CA LYS A 28 -0.20 0.28 6.74
C LYS A 28 1.02 -0.62 6.99
N ARG A 29 0.82 -1.93 6.93
CA ARG A 29 1.87 -2.93 7.20
C ARG A 29 2.94 -2.91 6.11
N VAL A 30 2.52 -2.76 4.85
CA VAL A 30 3.40 -2.59 3.70
C VAL A 30 4.20 -1.30 3.84
N ILE A 31 3.57 -0.17 4.20
CA ILE A 31 4.29 1.10 4.41
C ILE A 31 5.38 0.96 5.48
N GLU A 32 5.08 0.29 6.60
CA GLU A 32 6.06 0.04 7.66
C GLU A 32 7.21 -0.85 7.15
N ALA A 33 6.89 -1.96 6.47
CA ALA A 33 7.91 -2.86 5.90
C ALA A 33 8.77 -2.20 4.83
N MET A 34 8.20 -1.34 3.96
CA MET A 34 8.94 -0.57 2.96
C MET A 34 9.99 0.34 3.59
N ARG A 35 9.66 1.04 4.68
CA ARG A 35 10.62 1.90 5.40
C ARG A 35 11.82 1.11 5.91
N HIS A 36 11.59 -0.11 6.40
CA HIS A 36 12.66 -0.98 6.85
C HIS A 36 13.48 -1.54 5.69
N ALA A 37 12.82 -2.09 4.67
CA ALA A 37 13.50 -2.69 3.52
C ALA A 37 14.35 -1.67 2.75
N LEU A 38 13.83 -0.46 2.49
CA LEU A 38 14.61 0.57 1.80
C LEU A 38 15.84 1.03 2.60
N ALA A 39 15.76 1.02 3.93
CA ALA A 39 16.92 1.31 4.78
C ALA A 39 18.00 0.20 4.72
N GLU A 40 17.64 -1.03 4.33
CA GLU A 40 18.57 -2.14 4.11
C GLU A 40 19.31 -2.05 2.76
N HIS A 41 18.84 -1.21 1.82
CA HIS A 41 19.38 -1.03 0.47
C HIS A 41 19.85 0.42 0.23
N PRO A 42 20.94 0.88 0.88
CA PRO A 42 21.40 2.27 0.77
C PRO A 42 21.90 2.65 -0.63
N ASP A 43 22.16 1.67 -1.49
CA ASP A 43 22.55 1.82 -2.89
C ASP A 43 21.35 2.01 -3.84
N PHE A 44 20.13 1.85 -3.35
CA PHE A 44 18.90 2.08 -4.10
C PHE A 44 18.26 3.40 -3.66
N ALA A 45 18.21 4.36 -4.58
CA ALA A 45 17.60 5.67 -4.36
C ALA A 45 16.30 5.77 -5.19
N PRO A 46 15.18 5.16 -4.72
CA PRO A 46 13.91 5.19 -5.45
C PRO A 46 13.35 6.61 -5.55
N ASN A 47 12.82 6.97 -6.72
CA ASN A 47 12.03 8.19 -6.90
C ASN A 47 10.57 7.99 -6.47
N ASP A 48 9.73 9.01 -6.63
CA ASP A 48 8.32 8.95 -6.23
C ASP A 48 7.52 7.88 -6.98
N ILE A 49 7.85 7.60 -8.25
CA ILE A 49 7.20 6.56 -9.06
C ILE A 49 7.63 5.18 -8.55
N ASP A 50 8.92 4.98 -8.29
CA ASP A 50 9.43 3.72 -7.72
C ASP A 50 8.73 3.39 -6.40
N ILE A 51 8.60 4.37 -5.50
CA ILE A 51 7.92 4.19 -4.21
C ILE A 51 6.46 3.77 -4.41
N GLN A 52 5.75 4.40 -5.36
CA GLN A 52 4.36 4.07 -5.66
C GLN A 52 4.23 2.67 -6.27
N ASP A 53 5.11 2.30 -7.19
CA ASP A 53 5.13 0.99 -7.84
C ASP A 53 5.47 -0.13 -6.85
N ILE A 54 6.46 0.08 -5.97
CA ILE A 54 6.79 -0.87 -4.90
C ILE A 54 5.57 -1.09 -4.01
N TYR A 55 4.90 -0.01 -3.60
CA TYR A 55 3.70 -0.10 -2.76
C TYR A 55 2.58 -0.88 -3.47
N ALA A 56 2.29 -0.57 -4.73
CA ALA A 56 1.24 -1.22 -5.51
C ALA A 56 1.55 -2.71 -5.75
N LEU A 57 2.77 -3.04 -6.16
CA LEU A 57 3.21 -4.42 -6.39
C LEU A 57 3.17 -5.25 -5.10
N SER A 58 3.61 -4.67 -3.99
CA SER A 58 3.54 -5.33 -2.67
C SER A 58 2.11 -5.65 -2.28
N LEU A 59 1.15 -4.74 -2.51
CA LEU A 59 -0.25 -4.99 -2.19
C LEU A 59 -0.89 -6.02 -3.14
N ASN A 60 -0.52 -6.00 -4.42
CA ASN A 60 -1.04 -6.92 -5.42
C ASN A 60 -0.60 -8.37 -5.18
N SER A 61 0.56 -8.60 -4.55
CA SER A 61 1.05 -9.94 -4.21
C SER A 61 0.46 -10.50 -2.90
N LEU A 62 -0.23 -9.67 -2.13
CA LEU A 62 -0.83 -10.06 -0.84
C LEU A 62 -2.34 -10.34 -1.00
N PRO A 63 -2.89 -11.30 -0.23
CA PRO A 63 -4.34 -11.48 -0.18
C PRO A 63 -5.03 -10.17 0.27
N PRO A 64 -6.04 -9.65 -0.45
CA PRO A 64 -6.69 -8.39 -0.08
C PRO A 64 -7.47 -8.52 1.22
N ARG A 65 -7.36 -7.52 2.11
CA ARG A 65 -7.94 -7.53 3.46
C ARG A 65 -8.64 -6.23 3.80
N TYR A 66 -9.80 -6.01 3.19
CA TYR A 66 -10.60 -4.82 3.45
C TYR A 66 -11.32 -4.89 4.80
N VAL A 67 -11.29 -3.79 5.54
CA VAL A 67 -12.01 -3.62 6.80
C VAL A 67 -12.80 -2.33 6.82
N GLN A 68 -13.91 -2.35 7.56
CA GLN A 68 -14.67 -1.16 7.87
C GLN A 68 -14.11 -0.49 9.12
N GLN A 69 -14.33 0.82 9.25
CA GLN A 69 -13.99 1.54 10.47
C GLN A 69 -14.74 0.94 11.67
N GLY A 70 -14.00 0.60 12.73
CA GLY A 70 -14.57 0.01 13.95
C GLY A 70 -14.75 -1.52 13.93
N THR A 71 -14.38 -2.22 12.85
CA THR A 71 -14.41 -3.68 12.86
C THR A 71 -13.28 -4.27 13.71
N ILE A 72 -13.64 -5.11 14.69
CA ILE A 72 -12.69 -5.89 15.48
C ILE A 72 -12.22 -7.08 14.63
N VAL A 73 -10.91 -7.15 14.36
CA VAL A 73 -10.32 -8.27 13.63
C VAL A 73 -9.81 -9.31 14.62
N LEU A 74 -10.46 -10.46 14.63
CA LEU A 74 -10.17 -11.55 15.57
C LEU A 74 -8.93 -12.38 15.18
N ARG A 75 -8.49 -12.32 13.92
CA ARG A 75 -7.31 -13.05 13.41
C ARG A 75 -6.61 -12.27 12.31
N GLU A 76 -5.28 -12.21 12.38
CA GLU A 76 -4.39 -11.62 11.37
C GLU A 76 -3.64 -12.76 10.64
N PRO A 77 -4.15 -13.26 9.50
CA PRO A 77 -3.61 -14.46 8.86
C PRO A 77 -2.40 -14.17 7.97
N VAL A 78 -2.23 -12.93 7.49
CA VAL A 78 -1.02 -12.55 6.76
C VAL A 78 0.07 -12.31 7.80
N ARG A 79 1.08 -13.18 7.83
CA ARG A 79 2.18 -13.07 8.79
C ARG A 79 3.15 -11.94 8.40
N PRO A 80 3.88 -11.34 9.37
CA PRO A 80 4.81 -10.24 9.08
C PRO A 80 5.89 -10.58 8.05
N ASP A 81 6.40 -11.81 8.04
CA ASP A 81 7.39 -12.27 7.06
C ASP A 81 6.84 -12.27 5.64
N VAL A 82 5.60 -12.70 5.44
CA VAL A 82 4.94 -12.64 4.12
C VAL A 82 4.84 -11.20 3.60
N ILE A 83 4.58 -10.22 4.48
CA ILE A 83 4.60 -8.79 4.11
C ILE A 83 6.01 -8.36 3.69
N ASN A 84 7.02 -8.74 4.48
CA ASN A 84 8.40 -8.37 4.22
C ASN A 84 8.92 -8.97 2.91
N ASP A 85 8.60 -10.24 2.65
CA ASP A 85 8.99 -10.93 1.42
C ASP A 85 8.33 -10.29 0.19
N ALA A 86 7.03 -9.97 0.28
CA ALA A 86 6.31 -9.24 -0.77
C ALA A 86 6.94 -7.87 -1.09
N VAL A 87 7.35 -7.12 -0.06
CA VAL A 87 8.01 -5.82 -0.23
C VAL A 87 9.39 -5.97 -0.87
N ARG A 88 10.19 -6.95 -0.42
CA ARG A 88 11.52 -7.20 -1.00
C ARG A 88 11.43 -7.60 -2.47
N GLU A 89 10.50 -8.48 -2.82
CA GLU A 89 10.26 -8.88 -4.20
C GLU A 89 9.83 -7.70 -5.07
N ALA A 90 8.96 -6.82 -4.54
CA ALA A 90 8.55 -5.61 -5.24
C ALA A 90 9.71 -4.63 -5.47
N ILE A 91 10.57 -4.42 -4.48
CA ILE A 91 11.80 -3.60 -4.61
C ILE A 91 12.69 -4.15 -5.72
N GLU A 92 13.00 -5.44 -5.71
CA GLU A 92 13.83 -6.07 -6.74
C GLU A 92 13.19 -5.97 -8.13
N THR A 93 11.87 -6.12 -8.22
CA THR A 93 11.14 -5.98 -9.48
C THR A 93 11.27 -4.58 -10.05
N VAL A 94 11.00 -3.54 -9.25
CA VAL A 94 11.07 -2.14 -9.69
C VAL A 94 12.51 -1.74 -10.02
N ARG A 95 13.47 -2.16 -9.19
CA ARG A 95 14.90 -1.90 -9.41
C ARG A 95 15.41 -2.48 -10.72
N THR A 96 14.96 -3.68 -11.09
CA THR A 96 15.45 -4.38 -12.29
C THR A 96 14.66 -4.04 -13.55
N ARG A 97 13.39 -3.63 -13.41
CA ARG A 97 12.47 -3.36 -14.52
C ARG A 97 11.55 -2.18 -14.17
N PRO A 98 12.07 -0.95 -14.13
CA PRO A 98 11.22 0.22 -13.92
C PRO A 98 10.21 0.35 -15.06
N ASN A 99 8.97 0.73 -14.74
CA ASN A 99 7.88 0.87 -15.71
C ASN A 99 7.79 2.28 -16.33
N TYR A 100 8.86 3.06 -16.21
CA TYR A 100 8.98 4.41 -16.75
C TYR A 100 10.32 4.56 -17.45
N THR A 101 10.41 5.51 -18.39
CA THR A 101 11.67 5.89 -19.01
C THR A 101 12.49 6.67 -17.98
N PRO A 102 13.68 6.22 -17.57
CA PRO A 102 14.56 7.04 -16.74
C PRO A 102 14.94 8.28 -17.56
N ASP A 103 14.64 9.46 -17.02
CA ASP A 103 14.94 10.80 -17.57
C ASP A 103 14.01 11.31 -18.70
N GLU A 104 12.87 11.89 -18.31
CA GLU A 104 12.27 13.09 -18.94
C GLU A 104 12.02 14.17 -17.87
#